data_AF-A0A958L9Q6-F1
#
_entry.id   AF-A0A958L9Q6-F1
#
_cell.length_a   1.000
_cell.length_b   1.000
_cell.length_c   1.000
_cell.angle_alpha   90.00
_cell.angle_beta   90.00
_cell.angle_gamma   90.00
#
_symmetry.space_group_name_H-M   'P 1'
#
loop_
_entity.id
_entity.type
_entity.pdbx_description
1 polymer ?
#
loop_
_entity_poly.entity_id
_entity_poly.type
_entity_poly.pdbx_seq_one_letter_code
_entity_poly.pdbx_strand_id
1 'polypeptide(L)'
;IDTATRSAFSFYSTEFVEISAPGQENDSGIFSTSSPVVVNTVVQDQYHRLIGTSMSAPMVSAAVALAKGLIRQNSGIDPTVEELERLIKDSAYSNPHLINDFEQGRSLDLSRLAVKVVADYELDIPLGSLNGMLCP
;
A
#
# COMPACT_ATOMS: atom_id res chain seq x y z
N ILE A 1 12.30 -2.16 0.76
CA ILE A 1 11.53 -2.60 1.95
C ILE A 1 11.24 -4.09 1.78
N ASP A 2 11.65 -4.91 2.74
CA ASP A 2 11.43 -6.35 2.70
C ASP A 2 9.98 -6.68 3.11
N THR A 3 9.19 -7.21 2.17
CA THR A 3 7.85 -7.78 2.42
C THR A 3 7.85 -9.30 2.31
N ALA A 4 9.03 -9.93 2.26
CA ALA A 4 9.15 -11.36 2.05
C ALA A 4 8.67 -12.17 3.26
N THR A 5 8.68 -11.60 4.45
CA THR A 5 8.30 -12.28 5.70
C THR A 5 7.41 -11.41 6.59
N ARG A 6 6.61 -12.06 7.44
CA ARG A 6 5.79 -11.38 8.44
C ARG A 6 6.68 -10.85 9.57
N SER A 7 6.48 -9.60 9.97
CA SER A 7 7.14 -9.06 11.17
C SER A 7 6.67 -9.76 12.45
N ALA A 8 7.58 -10.00 13.39
CA ALA A 8 7.31 -10.76 14.62
C ALA A 8 6.23 -10.15 15.53
N PHE A 9 6.02 -8.82 15.46
CA PHE A 9 5.01 -8.11 16.25
C PHE A 9 3.61 -8.14 15.63
N SER A 10 3.46 -8.53 14.36
CA SER A 10 2.19 -8.41 13.63
C SER A 10 1.23 -9.50 14.05
N PHE A 11 -0.03 -9.12 14.33
CA PHE A 11 -1.13 -10.07 14.34
C PHE A 11 -1.36 -10.63 12.93
N TYR A 12 -1.85 -11.87 12.86
CA TYR A 12 -1.99 -12.62 11.62
C TYR A 12 -3.13 -13.63 11.76
N SER A 13 -3.79 -13.91 10.64
CA SER A 13 -4.83 -14.92 10.51
C SER A 13 -5.13 -15.08 9.02
N THR A 14 -5.16 -16.33 8.54
CA THR A 14 -5.58 -16.64 7.17
C THR A 14 -7.07 -16.40 6.94
N GLU A 15 -7.86 -16.21 8.00
CA GLU A 15 -9.30 -15.95 7.94
C GLU A 15 -9.63 -14.45 8.10
N PHE A 16 -8.87 -13.72 8.92
CA PHE A 16 -9.20 -12.33 9.29
C PHE A 16 -8.28 -11.28 8.68
N VAL A 17 -7.11 -11.65 8.17
CA VAL A 17 -6.15 -10.69 7.60
C VAL A 17 -6.02 -10.92 6.11
N GLU A 18 -6.60 -10.01 5.34
CA GLU A 18 -6.82 -10.16 3.89
C GLU A 18 -5.63 -9.71 3.04
N ILE A 19 -4.82 -8.79 3.56
CA ILE A 19 -3.67 -8.21 2.83
C ILE A 19 -2.57 -7.77 3.79
N SER A 20 -1.32 -8.03 3.40
CA SER A 20 -0.12 -7.52 4.06
C SER A 20 0.45 -6.30 3.33
N ALA A 21 1.09 -5.40 4.07
CA ALA A 21 1.77 -4.24 3.51
C ALA A 21 2.99 -3.87 4.38
N PRO A 22 3.97 -3.12 3.83
CA PRO A 22 5.14 -2.66 4.57
C PRO A 22 4.82 -2.01 5.92
N GLY A 23 5.23 -2.67 7.02
CA GLY A 23 5.11 -2.15 8.39
C GLY A 23 6.45 -1.94 9.10
N GLN A 24 7.53 -2.39 8.47
CA GLN A 24 8.91 -2.29 8.95
C GLN A 24 9.85 -2.29 7.74
N GLU A 25 10.95 -1.55 7.83
CA GLU A 25 12.09 -1.66 6.91
C GLU A 25 13.26 -2.27 7.69
N ASN A 26 13.69 -3.48 7.29
CA ASN A 26 14.73 -4.27 7.95
C ASN A 26 14.42 -4.42 9.44
N ASP A 27 15.22 -3.83 10.34
CA ASP A 27 14.99 -3.78 11.80
C ASP A 27 14.76 -2.37 12.34
N SER A 28 14.72 -1.35 11.48
CA SER A 28 14.72 0.06 11.90
C SER A 28 13.35 0.73 11.83
N GLY A 29 12.45 0.24 10.98
CA GLY A 29 11.11 0.81 10.78
C GLY A 29 10.98 1.73 9.57
N ILE A 30 9.72 2.02 9.22
CA ILE A 30 9.34 2.88 8.11
C ILE A 30 9.56 4.34 8.50
N PHE A 31 10.25 5.09 7.63
CA PHE A 31 10.49 6.51 7.83
C PHE A 31 9.19 7.29 7.59
N SER A 32 8.77 8.08 8.57
CA SER A 32 7.55 8.89 8.49
C SER A 32 7.74 10.23 9.18
N THR A 33 6.95 11.22 8.77
CA THR A 33 6.85 12.51 9.45
C THR A 33 6.29 12.31 10.86
N SER A 34 6.84 13.03 11.83
CA SER A 34 6.33 13.10 13.19
C SER A 34 5.88 14.50 13.56
N SER A 35 5.24 14.63 14.72
CA SER A 35 4.80 15.93 15.22
C SER A 35 5.98 16.92 15.27
N PRO A 36 5.82 18.13 14.73
CA PRO A 36 6.90 19.11 14.75
C PRO A 36 7.19 19.54 16.19
N VAL A 37 8.44 19.91 16.45
CA VAL A 37 8.86 20.42 17.76
C VAL A 37 9.25 21.88 17.63
N VAL A 38 8.86 22.69 18.61
CA VAL A 38 9.24 24.10 18.69
C VAL A 38 10.51 24.23 19.54
N VAL A 39 11.62 24.61 18.90
CA VAL A 39 12.90 24.90 19.58
C VAL A 39 13.19 26.38 19.40
N ASN A 40 13.24 27.15 20.50
CA ASN A 40 13.53 28.59 20.49
C ASN A 40 12.68 29.36 19.45
N THR A 41 11.35 29.16 19.47
CA THR A 41 10.35 29.74 18.56
C THR A 41 10.46 29.34 17.08
N VAL A 42 11.33 28.39 16.73
CA VAL A 42 11.40 27.81 15.38
C VAL A 42 10.67 26.47 15.39
N VAL A 43 9.70 26.30 14.47
CA VAL A 43 9.06 25.02 14.22
C VAL A 43 10.02 24.17 13.39
N GLN A 44 10.44 23.03 13.92
CA GLN A 44 11.31 22.10 13.23
C GLN A 44 10.53 20.83 12.87
N ASP A 45 10.52 20.51 11.58
CA ASP A 45 9.98 19.24 11.09
C ASP A 45 10.82 18.09 11.61
N GLN A 46 10.12 17.03 12.03
CA GLN A 46 10.74 15.84 12.55
C GLN A 46 10.34 14.63 11.73
N TYR A 47 11.26 13.69 11.64
CA TYR A 47 11.06 12.41 11.01
C TYR A 47 11.56 11.32 11.94
N HIS A 48 10.79 10.26 12.05
CA HIS A 48 11.14 9.10 12.85
C HIS A 48 10.93 7.83 12.05
N ARG A 49 11.68 6.79 12.43
CA ARG A 49 11.40 5.44 11.95
C ARG A 49 10.47 4.77 12.93
N LEU A 50 9.35 4.28 12.42
CA LEU A 50 8.29 3.66 13.22
C LEU A 50 8.01 2.25 12.69
N ILE A 51 7.66 1.35 13.61
CA ILE A 51 7.37 -0.06 13.34
C ILE A 51 5.96 -0.34 13.81
N GLY A 52 5.15 -0.99 12.99
CA GLY A 52 3.82 -1.40 13.40
C GLY A 52 2.87 -1.63 12.25
N THR A 53 1.77 -2.32 12.54
CA THR A 53 0.62 -2.39 11.62
C THR A 53 0.00 -1.02 11.39
N SER A 54 0.18 -0.08 12.33
CA SER A 54 -0.13 1.34 12.15
C SER A 54 0.66 2.02 11.02
N MET A 55 1.75 1.42 10.54
CA MET A 55 2.50 1.88 9.38
C MET A 55 2.05 1.16 8.10
N SER A 56 1.63 -0.10 8.19
CA SER A 56 1.04 -0.86 7.07
C SER A 56 -0.32 -0.31 6.64
N ALA A 57 -1.21 0.00 7.60
CA ALA A 57 -2.56 0.47 7.33
C ALA A 57 -2.62 1.73 6.43
N PRO A 58 -1.89 2.83 6.72
CA PRO A 58 -1.90 4.01 5.86
C PRO A 58 -1.33 3.74 4.46
N MET A 59 -0.44 2.75 4.30
CA MET A 59 0.03 2.35 2.95
C MET A 59 -1.08 1.73 2.12
N VAL A 60 -1.89 0.85 2.71
CA VAL A 60 -3.08 0.28 2.03
C VAL A 60 -4.10 1.38 1.74
N SER A 61 -4.36 2.27 2.70
CA SER A 61 -5.27 3.41 2.48
C SER A 61 -4.80 4.33 1.35
N ALA A 62 -3.50 4.60 1.27
CA ALA A 62 -2.92 5.38 0.17
C ALA A 62 -3.04 4.66 -1.18
N ALA A 63 -2.86 3.34 -1.22
CA ALA A 63 -3.05 2.54 -2.42
C ALA A 63 -4.50 2.59 -2.93
N VAL A 64 -5.48 2.48 -2.03
CA VAL A 64 -6.91 2.64 -2.35
C VAL A 64 -7.21 4.04 -2.87
N ALA A 65 -6.66 5.07 -2.22
CA ALA A 65 -6.83 6.46 -2.65
C ALA A 65 -6.23 6.70 -4.04
N LEU A 66 -5.07 6.11 -4.34
CA LEU A 66 -4.45 6.15 -5.67
C LEU A 66 -5.35 5.50 -6.72
N ALA A 67 -5.83 4.28 -6.47
CA ALA A 67 -6.73 3.58 -7.38
C ALA A 67 -8.00 4.39 -7.65
N LYS A 68 -8.66 4.88 -6.59
CA LYS A 68 -9.85 5.74 -6.70
C LYS A 68 -9.55 7.01 -7.50
N GLY A 69 -8.42 7.66 -7.27
CA GLY A 69 -7.98 8.85 -8.01
C GLY A 69 -7.79 8.58 -9.49
N LEU A 70 -7.09 7.50 -9.84
CA LEU A 70 -6.84 7.08 -11.23
C LEU A 70 -8.13 6.79 -11.98
N ILE A 71 -9.06 6.05 -11.36
CA ILE A 71 -10.37 5.74 -11.95
C ILE A 71 -11.14 7.05 -12.19
N ARG A 72 -11.35 7.85 -11.15
CA ARG A 72 -12.14 9.09 -11.24
C ARG A 72 -11.57 10.07 -12.26
N GLN A 73 -10.25 10.20 -12.33
CA GLN A 73 -9.59 11.13 -13.24
C GLN A 73 -9.74 10.73 -14.71
N ASN A 74 -9.74 9.43 -15.02
CA ASN A 74 -9.68 8.96 -16.41
C ASN A 74 -11.03 8.47 -16.95
N SER A 75 -11.90 7.90 -16.10
CA SER A 75 -13.22 7.41 -16.51
C SER A 75 -14.38 8.29 -16.05
N GLY A 76 -14.15 9.17 -15.07
CA GLY A 76 -15.22 9.97 -14.43
C GLY A 76 -16.14 9.15 -13.51
N ILE A 77 -15.88 7.85 -13.33
CA ILE A 77 -16.66 6.95 -12.46
C ILE A 77 -16.15 7.05 -11.02
N ASP A 78 -17.04 7.05 -10.04
CA ASP A 78 -16.67 6.88 -8.63
C ASP A 78 -16.83 5.40 -8.23
N PRO A 79 -15.74 4.65 -8.02
CA PRO A 79 -15.83 3.22 -7.71
C PRO A 79 -16.43 2.97 -6.33
N THR A 80 -17.16 1.85 -6.18
CA THR A 80 -17.72 1.45 -4.88
C THR A 80 -16.63 0.93 -3.95
N VAL A 81 -16.97 0.76 -2.66
CA VAL A 81 -16.04 0.21 -1.67
C VAL A 81 -15.67 -1.23 -2.03
N GLU A 82 -16.65 -2.02 -2.45
CA GLU A 82 -16.49 -3.42 -2.85
C GLU A 82 -15.62 -3.55 -4.10
N GLU A 83 -15.75 -2.63 -5.06
CA GLU A 83 -14.89 -2.58 -6.25
C GLU A 83 -13.44 -2.26 -5.88
N LEU A 84 -13.22 -1.28 -4.99
CA LEU A 84 -11.89 -0.92 -4.51
C LEU A 84 -11.23 -2.06 -3.73
N GLU A 85 -11.99 -2.73 -2.86
CA GLU A 85 -11.51 -3.90 -2.11
C GLU A 85 -11.10 -5.03 -3.06
N ARG A 86 -11.97 -5.35 -4.04
CA ARG A 86 -11.70 -6.34 -5.08
C ARG A 86 -10.42 -6.00 -5.86
N LEU A 87 -10.27 -4.76 -6.33
CA LEU A 87 -9.09 -4.33 -7.09
C LEU A 87 -7.80 -4.53 -6.28
N ILE A 88 -7.81 -4.17 -4.99
CA ILE A 88 -6.67 -4.34 -4.09
C ILE A 88 -6.35 -5.82 -3.88
N LYS A 89 -7.36 -6.67 -3.64
CA LYS A 89 -7.17 -8.11 -3.39
C LYS A 89 -6.72 -8.86 -4.64
N ASP A 90 -7.32 -8.55 -5.80
CA ASP A 90 -7.01 -9.20 -7.09
C ASP A 90 -5.62 -8.81 -7.62
N SER A 91 -5.15 -7.60 -7.30
CA SER A 91 -3.84 -7.11 -7.74
C SER A 91 -2.70 -7.45 -6.79
N ALA A 92 -3.00 -7.94 -5.59
CA ALA A 92 -1.98 -8.28 -4.61
C ALA A 92 -1.01 -9.36 -5.13
N TYR A 93 0.25 -9.22 -4.77
CA TYR A 93 1.24 -10.29 -4.97
C TYR A 93 0.97 -11.42 -3.97
N SER A 94 0.78 -12.65 -4.45
CA SER A 94 0.71 -13.82 -3.58
C SER A 94 2.14 -14.25 -3.21
N ASN A 95 2.54 -13.99 -1.98
CA ASN A 95 3.83 -14.38 -1.45
C ASN A 95 3.72 -15.77 -0.80
N PRO A 96 4.42 -16.80 -1.33
CA PRO A 96 4.38 -18.15 -0.76
C PRO A 96 4.81 -18.23 0.71
N HIS A 97 5.69 -17.34 1.17
CA HIS A 97 6.15 -17.30 2.55
C HIS A 97 5.09 -16.78 3.54
N LEU A 98 4.03 -16.15 3.03
CA LEU A 98 2.98 -15.53 3.82
C LEU A 98 1.65 -16.28 3.78
N ILE A 99 1.56 -17.38 3.02
CA ILE A 99 0.31 -18.11 2.79
C ILE A 99 -0.31 -18.70 4.07
N ASN A 100 0.52 -18.94 5.08
CA ASN A 100 0.08 -19.43 6.39
C ASN A 100 -0.21 -18.32 7.41
N ASP A 101 0.09 -17.07 7.07
CA ASP A 101 -0.09 -15.91 7.94
C ASP A 101 -1.26 -15.02 7.52
N PHE A 102 -1.50 -14.90 6.21
CA PHE A 102 -2.50 -14.01 5.61
C PHE A 102 -3.32 -14.75 4.56
N GLU A 103 -4.53 -14.27 4.29
CA GLU A 103 -5.41 -14.85 3.27
C GLU A 103 -4.67 -14.93 1.92
N GLN A 104 -4.46 -16.15 1.42
CA GLN A 104 -3.71 -16.45 0.18
C GLN A 104 -2.29 -15.84 0.11
N GLY A 105 -1.71 -15.45 1.25
CA GLY A 105 -0.41 -14.78 1.31
C GLY A 105 -0.35 -13.44 0.56
N ARG A 106 -1.48 -12.73 0.45
CA ARG A 106 -1.56 -11.47 -0.31
C ARG A 106 -0.68 -10.38 0.29
N SER A 107 0.08 -9.72 -0.57
CA SER A 107 0.91 -8.55 -0.26
C SER A 107 0.65 -7.42 -1.24
N LEU A 108 0.55 -6.19 -0.73
CA LEU A 108 0.29 -4.99 -1.51
C LEU A 108 1.37 -4.80 -2.59
N ASP A 109 0.93 -4.66 -3.84
CA ASP A 109 1.78 -4.36 -5.00
C ASP A 109 1.15 -3.23 -5.81
N LEU A 110 1.72 -2.02 -5.70
CA LEU A 110 1.18 -0.83 -6.36
C LEU A 110 1.27 -0.90 -7.89
N SER A 111 2.27 -1.58 -8.42
CA SER A 111 2.47 -1.70 -9.87
C SER A 111 1.38 -2.60 -10.46
N ARG A 112 1.13 -3.74 -9.82
CA ARG A 112 0.02 -4.63 -10.20
C ARG A 112 -1.33 -3.97 -10.02
N LEU A 113 -1.52 -3.18 -8.96
CA LEU A 113 -2.76 -2.42 -8.74
C LEU A 113 -3.02 -1.44 -9.88
N ALA A 114 -2.01 -0.65 -10.26
CA ALA A 114 -2.13 0.30 -11.36
C ALA A 114 -2.49 -0.42 -12.68
N VAL A 115 -1.80 -1.53 -13.00
CA VAL A 115 -2.10 -2.35 -14.19
C VAL A 115 -3.53 -2.91 -14.14
N LYS A 116 -3.98 -3.41 -12.98
CA LYS A 116 -5.33 -3.95 -12.81
C LYS A 116 -6.40 -2.88 -13.01
N VAL A 117 -6.19 -1.67 -12.48
CA VAL A 117 -7.10 -0.53 -12.65
C VAL A 117 -7.21 -0.14 -14.12
N VAL A 118 -6.08 -0.03 -14.82
CA VAL A 118 -6.06 0.30 -16.25
C VAL A 118 -6.78 -0.76 -17.07
N ALA A 119 -6.58 -2.04 -16.76
CA ALA A 119 -7.24 -3.14 -17.45
C ALA A 119 -8.76 -3.19 -17.18
N ASP A 120 -9.19 -3.06 -15.94
CA ASP A 120 -10.61 -3.21 -15.55
C ASP A 120 -11.48 -2.03 -15.98
N TYR A 121 -10.90 -0.82 -16.12
CA TYR A 121 -11.61 0.38 -16.55
C TYR A 121 -11.29 0.82 -17.98
N GLU A 122 -10.53 0.01 -18.73
CA GLU A 122 -10.12 0.30 -20.12
C GLU A 122 -9.52 1.71 -20.29
N LEU A 123 -8.67 2.12 -19.34
CA LEU A 123 -8.12 3.46 -19.33
C LEU A 123 -7.10 3.63 -20.47
N ASP A 124 -7.22 4.71 -21.25
CA ASP A 124 -6.27 5.07 -22.32
C ASP A 124 -5.00 5.73 -21.74
N ILE A 125 -4.28 4.97 -20.92
CA ILE A 125 -2.99 5.37 -20.36
C ILE A 125 -1.91 4.56 -21.05
N PRO A 126 -0.93 5.19 -21.73
CA PRO A 126 0.18 4.46 -22.31
C PRO A 126 0.89 3.66 -21.22
N LEU A 127 0.93 2.33 -21.32
CA LEU A 127 1.54 1.47 -20.29
C LEU A 127 3.02 1.83 -20.02
N GLY A 128 3.71 2.40 -21.01
CA GLY A 128 5.07 2.94 -20.85
C GLY A 128 5.17 4.15 -19.91
N SER A 129 4.07 4.88 -19.67
CA SER A 129 4.01 6.00 -18.73
C SER A 129 3.85 5.55 -17.27
N LEU A 130 3.23 4.39 -17.03
CA LEU A 130 3.05 3.83 -15.68
C LEU A 130 4.40 3.48 -15.03
N ASN A 131 5.35 2.95 -15.81
CA ASN A 131 6.71 2.68 -15.35
C ASN A 131 7.51 3.95 -15.05
N GLY A 132 7.08 5.12 -15.54
CA GLY A 132 7.69 6.42 -15.22
C GLY A 132 6.99 7.18 -14.09
N MET A 133 5.74 6.83 -13.77
CA MET A 133 4.97 7.43 -12.67
C MET A 133 5.22 6.78 -11.31
N LEU A 134 5.60 5.50 -11.30
CA LEU A 134 6.03 4.79 -10.09
C LEU A 134 7.55 4.95 -10.01
N CYS A 135 8.04 5.78 -9.08
CA CYS A 135 9.45 6.13 -8.94
C CYS A 135 10.39 4.91 -9.04
N PRO A 136 11.57 5.07 -9.67
CA PRO A 136 12.58 3.99 -9.77
C PRO A 136 13.11 3.53 -8.41
#